data_AF-A0ABD0V950-F1
#
_entry.id   AF-A0ABD0V950-F1
#
_cell.length_a   1.000
_cell.length_b   1.000
_cell.length_c   1.000
_cell.angle_alpha   90.00
_cell.angle_beta   90.00
_cell.angle_gamma   90.00
#
_symmetry.space_group_name_H-M   'P 1'
#
loop_
_entity.id
_entity.type
_entity.pdbx_description
1 polymer ?
#
loop_
_entity_poly.entity_id
_entity_poly.type
_entity_poly.pdbx_seq_one_letter_code
_entity_poly.pdbx_strand_id
1 'polypeptide(L)'
;MATKDNGYSWLPAVIYKDIPIHNLTYLDCLISQHQNKAAAMAVLQSRLDQLEMARQAQMNAEHTESLTDISWGNQIRTYVLHPYRMVKDLRTNYEVSDPDSVLEGEIDGFILSFLSSSLDKDDASL
;
A
#
# COMPACT_ATOMS: atom_id res chain seq x y z
N MET A 1 -9.25 -3.76 69.37
CA MET A 1 -8.40 -2.56 69.20
C MET A 1 -7.36 -2.90 68.15
N ALA A 2 -7.56 -2.51 66.89
CA ALA A 2 -6.60 -2.68 65.80
C ALA A 2 -6.68 -1.43 64.91
N THR A 3 -5.52 -0.85 64.66
CA THR A 3 -5.28 0.54 64.24
C THR A 3 -5.47 0.75 62.74
N LYS A 4 -6.00 1.93 62.38
CA LYS A 4 -6.03 2.46 61.01
C LYS A 4 -4.63 2.98 60.67
N ASP A 5 -4.02 2.48 59.61
CA ASP A 5 -2.86 3.16 59.00
C ASP A 5 -3.18 3.53 57.55
N ASN A 6 -3.22 4.84 57.37
CA ASN A 6 -3.47 5.61 56.18
C ASN A 6 -2.11 5.90 55.53
N GLY A 7 -1.94 5.65 54.23
CA GLY A 7 -0.62 5.76 53.60
C GLY A 7 -0.63 5.92 52.08
N TYR A 8 -1.47 6.80 51.53
CA TYR A 8 -1.37 7.19 50.12
C TYR A 8 -0.46 8.42 49.99
N SER A 9 0.81 8.17 49.68
CA SER A 9 1.80 9.21 49.40
C SER A 9 1.77 9.63 47.93
N TRP A 10 1.46 10.90 47.71
CA TRP A 10 1.84 11.78 46.60
C TRP A 10 2.83 11.21 45.56
N LEU A 11 2.35 10.87 44.36
CA LEU A 11 3.16 10.82 43.14
C LEU A 11 2.44 11.60 42.02
N PRO A 12 3.14 12.48 41.28
CA PRO A 12 2.54 13.24 40.19
C PRO A 12 2.34 12.34 38.96
N ALA A 13 1.13 11.79 38.81
CA ALA A 13 0.73 11.07 37.61
C ALA A 13 0.43 12.08 36.47
N VAL A 14 1.32 12.16 35.47
CA VAL A 14 0.96 12.78 34.18
C VAL A 14 0.12 11.77 33.41
N ILE A 15 -1.19 11.97 33.43
CA ILE A 15 -2.16 11.11 32.75
C ILE A 15 -2.26 11.57 31.29
N TYR A 16 -1.62 10.86 30.36
CA TYR A 16 -2.01 10.91 28.95
C TYR A 16 -3.25 10.03 28.79
N LYS A 17 -4.43 10.66 28.71
CA LYS A 17 -5.72 9.98 28.91
C LYS A 17 -6.30 9.26 27.69
N ASP A 18 -5.77 9.48 26.48
CA ASP A 18 -6.50 9.12 25.26
C ASP A 18 -5.79 8.07 24.38
N ILE A 19 -5.41 6.93 24.96
CA ILE A 19 -4.97 5.77 24.17
C ILE A 19 -5.65 4.49 24.69
N PRO A 20 -6.63 3.92 23.96
CA PRO A 20 -7.29 2.70 24.39
C PRO A 20 -6.40 1.50 24.03
N ILE A 21 -5.68 0.94 24.99
CA ILE A 21 -4.96 -0.32 24.80
C ILE A 21 -5.18 -1.26 25.99
N HIS A 22 -5.93 -2.32 25.70
CA HIS A 22 -6.22 -3.44 26.59
C HIS A 22 -5.05 -4.45 26.59
N ASN A 23 -3.84 -3.98 26.86
CA ASN A 23 -2.69 -4.84 27.17
C ASN A 23 -1.73 -4.04 28.06
N LEU A 24 -1.94 -4.17 29.37
CA LEU A 24 -1.10 -3.60 30.42
C LEU A 24 0.20 -4.42 30.52
N THR A 25 1.22 -4.07 29.75
CA THR A 25 2.59 -4.40 30.18
C THR A 25 2.93 -3.51 31.35
N TYR A 26 2.87 -4.11 32.54
CA TYR A 26 3.18 -3.56 33.85
C TYR A 26 4.64 -3.10 33.91
N LEU A 27 4.93 -1.88 33.43
CA LEU A 27 6.23 -1.23 33.62
C LEU A 27 6.13 -0.35 34.87
N ASP A 28 6.19 -1.00 36.03
CA ASP A 28 6.45 -0.31 37.28
C ASP A 28 7.84 0.35 37.20
N CYS A 29 7.80 1.70 37.22
CA CYS A 29 8.87 2.67 37.45
C CYS A 29 10.33 2.24 37.17
N LEU A 30 10.81 2.51 35.96
CA LEU A 30 12.25 2.70 35.73
C LEU A 30 12.66 4.13 36.11
N ILE A 31 12.71 4.44 37.41
CA ILE A 31 13.49 5.50 38.13
C ILE A 31 13.51 6.97 37.57
N SER A 32 13.08 7.30 36.34
CA SER A 32 13.21 8.61 35.71
C SER A 32 12.14 8.88 34.64
N GLN A 33 11.43 10.01 34.77
CA GLN A 33 10.40 10.52 33.84
C GLN A 33 10.91 10.61 32.39
N HIS A 34 12.20 10.93 32.20
CA HIS A 34 12.80 11.03 30.87
C HIS A 34 12.91 9.68 30.16
N GLN A 35 13.18 8.60 30.90
CA GLN A 35 13.28 7.26 30.34
C GLN A 35 11.90 6.72 29.95
N ASN A 36 10.90 6.94 30.79
CA ASN A 36 9.51 6.59 30.48
C ASN A 36 8.99 7.37 29.26
N LYS A 37 9.34 8.66 29.14
CA LYS A 37 8.99 9.47 27.95
C LYS A 37 9.70 8.95 26.70
N ALA A 38 10.98 8.61 26.77
CA ALA A 38 11.72 8.06 25.64
C ALA A 38 11.15 6.70 25.18
N ALA A 39 10.82 5.82 26.12
CA ALA A 39 10.20 4.52 25.83
C ALA A 39 8.81 4.68 25.18
N ALA A 40 7.96 5.57 25.72
CA ALA A 40 6.66 5.85 25.12
C ALA A 40 6.78 6.42 23.70
N MET A 41 7.74 7.32 23.45
CA MET A 41 8.00 7.87 22.11
C MET A 41 8.49 6.80 21.12
N ALA A 42 9.36 5.89 21.55
CA ALA A 42 9.85 4.80 20.70
C ALA A 42 8.70 3.85 20.28
N VAL A 43 7.80 3.53 21.22
CA VAL A 43 6.60 2.72 20.93
C VAL A 43 5.67 3.46 19.96
N LEU A 44 5.41 4.76 20.20
CA LEU A 44 4.58 5.58 19.30
C LEU A 44 5.16 5.65 17.89
N GLN A 45 6.47 5.85 17.76
CA GLN A 45 7.15 5.89 16.47
C GLN A 45 7.01 4.55 15.73
N SER A 46 7.29 3.43 16.40
CA SER A 46 7.12 2.10 15.80
C SER A 46 5.69 1.84 15.33
N ARG A 47 4.68 2.34 16.05
CA ARG A 47 3.26 2.24 15.64
C ARG A 47 2.94 3.13 14.45
N LEU A 48 3.50 4.34 14.41
CA LEU A 48 3.32 5.24 13.27
C LEU A 48 3.92 4.63 12.00
N ASP A 49 5.14 4.10 12.09
CA ASP A 49 5.80 3.41 10.98
C ASP A 49 4.96 2.21 10.49
N GLN A 50 4.37 1.44 11.43
CA GLN A 50 3.46 0.33 11.09
C GLN A 50 2.20 0.81 10.35
N LEU A 51 1.62 1.93 10.76
CA LEU A 51 0.44 2.51 10.09
C LEU A 51 0.78 3.02 8.69
N GLU A 52 1.93 3.66 8.51
CA GLU A 52 2.39 4.11 7.19
C GLU A 52 2.66 2.92 6.26
N MET A 53 3.34 1.88 6.75
CA MET A 53 3.55 0.64 5.99
C MET A 53 2.21 -0.01 5.61
N ALA A 54 1.25 -0.07 6.53
CA ALA A 54 -0.08 -0.62 6.25
C ALA A 54 -0.85 0.22 5.21
N ARG A 55 -0.76 1.56 5.30
CA ARG A 55 -1.37 2.47 4.32
C ARG A 55 -0.75 2.27 2.93
N GLN A 56 0.57 2.18 2.84
CA GLN A 56 1.26 1.95 1.57
C GLN A 56 0.91 0.58 0.99
N ALA A 57 0.84 -0.45 1.85
CA ALA A 57 0.42 -1.79 1.44
C ALA A 57 -1.02 -1.80 0.92
N GLN A 58 -1.93 -1.05 1.56
CA GLN A 58 -3.31 -0.91 1.11
C GLN A 58 -3.39 -0.21 -0.27
N MET A 59 -2.69 0.91 -0.45
CA MET A 59 -2.65 1.59 -1.75
C MET A 59 -2.11 0.67 -2.86
N ASN A 60 -1.04 -0.07 -2.57
CA ASN A 60 -0.49 -1.04 -3.51
C ASN A 60 -1.47 -2.19 -3.78
N ALA A 61 -2.22 -2.65 -2.77
CA ALA A 61 -3.24 -3.67 -2.92
C ALA A 61 -4.40 -3.18 -3.78
N GLU A 62 -4.89 -1.95 -3.59
CA GLU A 62 -5.93 -1.35 -4.45
C GLU A 62 -5.48 -1.29 -5.92
N HIS A 63 -4.22 -0.91 -6.17
CA HIS A 63 -3.65 -0.98 -7.52
C HIS A 63 -3.55 -2.41 -8.05
N THR A 64 -3.22 -3.39 -7.20
CA THR A 64 -3.05 -4.78 -7.61
C THR A 64 -4.39 -5.48 -7.84
N GLU A 65 -5.41 -5.19 -7.04
CA GLU A 65 -6.79 -5.68 -7.23
C GLU A 65 -7.43 -5.12 -8.49
N SER A 66 -7.05 -3.90 -8.90
CA SER A 66 -7.44 -3.34 -10.20
C SER A 66 -6.85 -4.13 -11.38
N LEU A 67 -5.76 -4.87 -11.16
CA LEU A 67 -5.21 -5.78 -12.16
C LEU A 67 -6.06 -7.05 -12.14
N THR A 68 -6.74 -7.28 -13.26
CA THR A 68 -7.56 -8.46 -13.49
C THR A 68 -6.73 -9.74 -13.31
N ASP A 69 -7.34 -10.78 -12.73
CA ASP A 69 -6.70 -12.08 -12.48
C ASP A 69 -6.06 -12.65 -13.76
N ILE A 70 -4.93 -13.36 -13.59
CA ILE A 70 -4.20 -14.05 -14.68
C ILE A 70 -4.98 -15.32 -15.06
N SER A 71 -6.17 -15.13 -15.60
CA SER A 71 -7.03 -16.18 -16.14
C SER A 71 -6.91 -16.25 -17.66
N TRP A 72 -7.24 -17.40 -18.24
CA TRP A 72 -7.08 -17.74 -19.67
C TRP A 72 -7.90 -16.86 -20.65
N GLY A 73 -8.55 -15.79 -20.19
CA GLY A 73 -9.25 -14.81 -21.02
C GLY A 73 -8.77 -13.37 -20.88
N ASN A 74 -7.80 -13.11 -19.98
CA ASN A 74 -7.35 -11.76 -19.63
C ASN A 74 -6.05 -11.38 -20.35
N GLN A 75 -6.00 -11.60 -21.67
CA GLN A 75 -4.85 -11.28 -22.50
C GLN A 75 -5.01 -9.89 -23.12
N ILE A 76 -4.00 -9.03 -22.99
CA ILE A 76 -4.01 -7.70 -23.61
C ILE A 76 -3.44 -7.69 -25.03
N ARG A 77 -2.52 -8.61 -25.34
CA ARG A 77 -1.78 -8.63 -26.62
C ARG A 77 -1.40 -10.05 -27.02
N THR A 78 -1.55 -10.34 -28.29
CA THR A 78 -1.15 -11.61 -28.91
C THR A 78 0.13 -11.40 -29.71
N TYR A 79 1.13 -12.24 -29.46
CA TYR A 79 2.38 -12.30 -30.23
C TYR A 79 2.43 -13.62 -31.00
N VAL A 80 2.37 -13.54 -32.33
CA VAL A 80 2.53 -14.69 -33.21
C VAL A 80 3.89 -14.56 -33.89
N LEU A 81 4.80 -15.47 -33.58
CA LEU A 81 6.16 -15.47 -34.15
C LEU A 81 6.30 -16.38 -35.38
N HIS A 82 5.47 -17.41 -35.49
CA HIS A 82 5.43 -18.32 -36.63
C HIS A 82 4.02 -18.90 -36.80
N PRO A 83 3.54 -19.15 -38.04
CA PRO A 83 4.18 -18.92 -39.34
C PRO A 83 3.97 -17.49 -39.89
N TYR A 84 2.89 -16.82 -39.48
CA TYR A 84 2.59 -15.44 -39.84
C TYR A 84 3.00 -14.55 -38.67
N ARG A 85 4.12 -13.85 -38.83
CA ARG A 85 4.70 -12.95 -37.83
C ARG A 85 3.79 -11.74 -37.66
N MET A 86 3.23 -11.57 -36.46
CA MET A 86 2.30 -10.47 -36.16
C MET A 86 2.18 -10.25 -34.65
N VAL A 87 2.08 -8.99 -34.25
CA VAL A 87 1.74 -8.58 -32.89
C VAL A 87 0.44 -7.79 -32.95
N LYS A 88 -0.57 -8.20 -32.16
CA LYS A 88 -1.88 -7.54 -32.13
C LYS A 88 -2.29 -7.19 -30.71
N ASP A 89 -2.59 -5.92 -30.48
CA ASP A 89 -3.18 -5.44 -29.22
C ASP A 89 -4.70 -5.62 -29.27
N LEU A 90 -5.25 -6.37 -28.32
CA LEU A 90 -6.68 -6.72 -28.27
C LEU A 90 -7.53 -5.55 -27.75
N ARG A 91 -6.90 -4.56 -27.10
CA ARG A 91 -7.58 -3.42 -26.47
C ARG A 91 -7.92 -2.33 -27.49
N THR A 92 -6.99 -2.08 -28.41
CA THR A 92 -7.05 -1.00 -29.40
C THR A 92 -7.15 -1.49 -30.85
N ASN A 93 -7.02 -2.80 -31.06
CA ASN A 93 -6.91 -3.44 -32.38
C ASN A 93 -5.69 -2.99 -33.21
N TYR A 94 -4.72 -2.30 -32.61
CA TYR A 94 -3.48 -1.92 -33.29
C TYR A 94 -2.60 -3.15 -33.52
N GLU A 95 -2.06 -3.28 -34.74
CA GLU A 95 -1.26 -4.42 -35.16
C GLU A 95 0.05 -4.01 -35.83
N VAL A 96 1.08 -4.82 -35.62
CA VAL A 96 2.42 -4.64 -36.17
C VAL A 96 2.88 -5.96 -36.79
N SER A 97 3.38 -5.90 -38.02
CA SER A 97 3.83 -7.09 -38.78
C SER A 97 5.24 -7.54 -38.41
N ASP A 98 6.05 -6.68 -37.80
CA ASP A 98 7.40 -7.03 -37.36
C ASP A 98 7.47 -7.23 -35.83
N PRO A 99 7.43 -8.48 -35.34
CA PRO A 99 7.51 -8.74 -33.91
C PRO A 99 8.91 -8.55 -33.33
N ASP A 100 9.99 -8.59 -34.13
CA ASP A 100 11.34 -8.47 -33.58
C ASP A 100 11.59 -7.06 -33.06
N SER A 101 11.23 -6.02 -33.84
CA SER A 101 11.31 -4.62 -33.40
C SER A 101 10.51 -4.37 -32.11
N VAL A 102 9.34 -5.01 -31.98
CA VAL A 102 8.50 -4.89 -30.76
C VAL A 102 9.17 -5.57 -29.56
N LEU A 103 9.85 -6.70 -29.77
CA LEU A 103 10.60 -7.39 -28.72
C LEU A 103 11.88 -6.64 -28.35
N GLU A 104 12.46 -5.87 -29.28
CA GLU A 104 13.61 -4.98 -29.05
C GLU A 104 13.23 -3.69 -28.31
N GLY A 105 11.94 -3.39 -28.18
CA GLY A 105 11.43 -2.31 -27.33
C GLY A 105 10.62 -1.24 -28.07
N GLU A 106 10.37 -1.38 -29.36
CA GLU A 106 9.50 -0.45 -30.10
C GLU A 106 8.02 -0.69 -29.75
N ILE A 107 7.61 -0.23 -28.57
CA ILE A 107 6.24 -0.36 -28.06
C ILE A 107 5.44 0.96 -28.06
N ASP A 108 6.06 2.07 -28.45
CA ASP A 108 5.47 3.40 -28.41
C ASP A 108 4.16 3.50 -29.20
N GLY A 109 4.09 2.84 -30.37
CA GLY A 109 2.88 2.79 -31.18
C GLY A 109 1.68 2.19 -30.42
N PHE A 110 1.92 1.16 -29.60
CA PHE A 110 0.87 0.55 -28.77
C PHE A 110 0.44 1.46 -27.61
N ILE A 111 1.39 2.17 -27.00
CA ILE A 111 1.13 3.09 -25.88
C ILE A 111 0.29 4.26 -26.37
N LEU A 112 0.70 4.91 -27.46
CA LEU A 112 -0.01 6.03 -28.06
C LEU A 112 -1.42 5.64 -28.52
N SER A 113 -1.56 4.48 -29.16
CA SER A 113 -2.86 3.95 -29.56
C SER A 113 -3.81 3.74 -28.36
N PHE A 114 -3.29 3.23 -27.24
CA PHE A 114 -4.08 3.04 -26.02
C PHE A 114 -4.48 4.36 -25.36
N LEU A 115 -3.57 5.31 -25.28
CA LEU A 115 -3.84 6.65 -24.74
C LEU A 115 -4.92 7.36 -25.56
N SER A 116 -4.78 7.37 -26.89
CA SER A 116 -5.79 7.96 -27.78
C SER A 116 -7.16 7.32 -27.59
N SER A 117 -7.23 5.97 -27.59
CA SER A 117 -8.49 5.26 -27.38
C SER A 117 -9.10 5.49 -25.99
N SER A 118 -8.30 5.85 -24.99
CA SER A 118 -8.79 6.15 -23.65
C SER A 118 -9.35 7.56 -23.57
N LEU A 119 -8.64 8.54 -24.17
CA LEU A 119 -9.10 9.93 -24.27
C LEU A 119 -10.44 10.02 -25.03
N ASP A 120 -10.58 9.32 -26.15
CA ASP A 120 -11.83 9.30 -26.93
C ASP A 120 -13.04 8.78 -26.13
N LYS A 121 -12.82 7.90 -25.14
CA LYS A 121 -13.89 7.38 -24.28
C LYS A 121 -14.30 8.37 -23.20
N ASP A 122 -13.35 9.15 -22.69
CA ASP A 122 -13.61 10.16 -21.66
C ASP A 122 -14.46 11.31 -22.25
N ASP A 123 -14.15 11.75 -23.47
CA ASP A 123 -14.92 12.79 -24.18
C ASP A 123 -16.36 12.36 -24.52
N ALA A 124 -16.60 11.06 -24.70
CA ALA A 124 -17.92 10.51 -24.97
C ALA A 124 -18.81 10.37 -23.72
N SER A 125 -18.25 10.61 -22.52
CA SER A 125 -18.95 10.49 -21.24
C SER A 125 -19.38 11.84 -20.63
N LEU A 126 -19.15 12.93 -21.36
CA LEU A 126 -19.60 14.31 -21.08
C LEU A 126 -20.82 14.68 -21.94
#